data_AF-A0A538IJX2-F1
#
_entry.id   AF-A0A538IJX2-F1
#
_cell.length_a   1.000
_cell.length_b   1.000
_cell.length_c   1.000
_cell.angle_alpha   90.00
_cell.angle_beta   90.00
_cell.angle_gamma   90.00
#
_symmetry.space_group_name_H-M   'P 1'
#
loop_
_entity.id
_entity.type
_entity.pdbx_description
1 polymer ?
#
loop_
_entity_poly.entity_id
_entity_poly.type
_entity_poly.pdbx_seq_one_letter_code
_entity_poly.pdbx_strand_id
1 'polypeptide(L)'
;MTSESTRWPLLDERAPFATATPRGRGRRLPRSAWLLMGLAFLCGGLVSAAGFSIGWRHQAQRDTAARTALAAATARTRGLEERVTALRASLGRQQAAATTATTAEHAVVVAAAKVAAEATASSGTAGSVSSGAGSLTASAGRIASELKTLDSYLTTTPAGQLDPGYISSQAAYLAQQLTRLQTDAGNLGDSVTSFEAAVRKLSRDAGGLKRR
;
A
#
# COMPACT_ATOMS: atom_id res chain seq x y z
N MET A 1 -52.47 8.29 22.73
CA MET A 1 -52.80 9.32 21.73
C MET A 1 -53.29 8.58 20.50
N THR A 2 -54.59 8.29 20.47
CA THR A 2 -55.65 9.05 19.75
C THR A 2 -55.61 8.71 18.26
N SER A 3 -56.42 7.75 17.82
CA SER A 3 -57.77 7.97 17.26
C SER A 3 -57.72 8.68 15.91
N GLU A 4 -58.10 8.01 14.83
CA GLU A 4 -58.95 8.64 13.81
C GLU A 4 -59.63 7.63 12.89
N SER A 5 -60.88 7.34 13.27
CA SER A 5 -61.97 6.93 12.42
C SER A 5 -62.17 7.89 11.24
N THR A 6 -62.28 7.37 10.02
CA THR A 6 -63.00 8.08 8.94
C THR A 6 -64.15 7.20 8.47
N ARG A 7 -65.16 7.12 9.32
CA ARG A 7 -66.55 6.87 8.93
C ARG A 7 -67.10 8.23 8.55
N TRP A 8 -67.52 8.42 7.29
CA TRP A 8 -68.45 9.49 6.95
C TRP A 8 -69.68 8.93 6.23
N PRO A 9 -70.86 9.50 6.51
CA PRO A 9 -72.13 8.79 6.42
C PRO A 9 -73.11 9.50 5.46
N LEU A 10 -74.34 8.98 5.44
CA LEU A 10 -75.58 9.64 5.06
C LEU A 10 -75.80 9.96 3.57
N LEU A 11 -76.84 9.32 3.03
CA LEU A 11 -78.12 10.00 2.82
C LEU A 11 -79.23 8.96 2.92
N ASP A 12 -79.75 8.83 4.13
CA ASP A 12 -81.09 8.33 4.40
C ASP A 12 -82.09 9.50 4.17
N GLU A 13 -83.34 9.13 3.88
CA GLU A 13 -84.56 9.96 3.93
C GLU A 13 -84.88 10.96 2.79
N ARG A 14 -85.81 10.54 1.92
CA ARG A 14 -87.14 11.18 1.80
C ARG A 14 -88.13 10.33 0.99
N ALA A 15 -89.05 9.68 1.68
CA ALA A 15 -90.42 9.44 1.18
C ALA A 15 -91.24 10.75 1.36
N PRO A 16 -92.52 10.86 0.94
CA PRO A 16 -93.39 9.96 0.16
C PRO A 16 -93.95 10.68 -1.09
N PHE A 17 -94.87 10.08 -1.85
CA PHE A 17 -96.09 10.71 -2.40
C PHE A 17 -96.68 9.90 -3.57
N ALA A 18 -98.01 9.80 -3.53
CA ALA A 18 -98.95 9.52 -4.61
C ALA A 18 -98.98 8.11 -5.21
N THR A 19 -99.87 7.30 -4.64
CA THR A 19 -100.66 6.31 -5.38
C THR A 19 -101.41 6.98 -6.53
N ALA A 20 -100.80 7.06 -7.71
CA ALA A 20 -101.48 7.37 -8.96
C ALA A 20 -101.67 6.08 -9.76
N THR A 21 -102.90 5.60 -9.82
CA THR A 21 -103.36 4.55 -10.72
C THR A 21 -103.37 5.06 -12.17
N PRO A 22 -102.60 4.49 -13.11
CA PRO A 22 -102.84 4.72 -14.52
C PRO A 22 -103.78 3.61 -15.03
N ARG A 23 -105.08 3.90 -14.98
CA ARG A 23 -106.05 3.30 -15.89
C ARG A 23 -105.75 3.86 -17.28
N GLY A 24 -104.99 3.12 -18.09
CA GLY A 24 -104.48 3.63 -19.37
C GLY A 24 -104.24 2.53 -20.39
N ARG A 25 -105.33 2.17 -21.09
CA ARG A 25 -105.41 1.40 -22.34
C ARG A 25 -104.08 0.98 -22.96
N GLY A 26 -103.92 -0.33 -23.10
CA GLY A 26 -102.93 -0.95 -23.98
C GLY A 26 -103.01 -0.35 -25.39
N ARG A 27 -102.09 0.56 -25.68
CA ARG A 27 -101.65 0.82 -27.04
C ARG A 27 -100.30 0.16 -27.16
N ARG A 28 -100.30 -0.96 -27.88
CA ARG A 28 -99.10 -1.68 -28.30
C ARG A 28 -98.14 -0.65 -28.88
N LEU A 29 -97.02 -0.43 -28.20
CA LEU A 29 -95.90 0.33 -28.74
C LEU A 29 -95.59 -0.27 -30.11
N PRO A 30 -95.56 0.54 -31.18
CA PRO A 30 -95.24 0.01 -32.50
C PRO A 30 -93.86 -0.64 -32.40
N ARG A 31 -93.69 -1.78 -33.08
CA ARG A 31 -92.43 -2.55 -33.07
C ARG A 31 -91.19 -1.68 -33.37
N SER A 32 -91.38 -0.56 -34.07
CA SER A 32 -90.36 0.46 -34.33
C SER A 32 -89.81 1.14 -33.07
N ALA A 33 -90.60 1.39 -32.03
CA ALA A 33 -90.12 2.02 -30.79
C ALA A 33 -89.20 1.07 -29.99
N TRP A 34 -89.51 -0.23 -29.97
CA TRP A 34 -88.64 -1.25 -29.38
C TRP A 34 -87.36 -1.45 -30.18
N LEU A 35 -87.43 -1.39 -31.51
CA LEU A 35 -86.24 -1.40 -32.37
C LEU A 35 -85.36 -0.17 -32.11
N LEU A 36 -85.95 1.01 -31.92
CA LEU A 36 -85.20 2.23 -31.60
C LEU A 36 -84.53 2.19 -30.22
N MET A 37 -85.21 1.66 -29.18
CA MET A 37 -84.57 1.44 -27.87
C MET A 37 -83.45 0.40 -27.96
N GLY A 38 -83.68 -0.71 -28.67
CA GLY A 38 -82.65 -1.73 -28.89
C GLY A 38 -81.43 -1.17 -29.62
N LEU A 39 -81.66 -0.38 -30.68
CA LEU A 39 -80.60 0.27 -31.45
C LEU A 39 -79.85 1.34 -30.64
N ALA A 40 -80.56 2.15 -29.84
CA ALA A 40 -79.94 3.16 -28.98
C ALA A 40 -79.08 2.52 -27.88
N PHE A 41 -79.54 1.42 -27.29
CA PHE A 41 -78.76 0.66 -26.30
C PHE A 41 -77.54 0.00 -26.95
N LEU A 42 -77.69 -0.55 -28.16
CA LEU A 42 -76.59 -1.15 -28.91
C LEU A 42 -75.56 -0.09 -29.35
N CYS A 43 -76.03 1.10 -29.73
CA CYS A 43 -75.19 2.25 -30.06
C CYS A 43 -74.45 2.80 -28.83
N GLY A 44 -75.14 2.97 -27.69
CA GLY A 44 -74.52 3.40 -26.43
C GLY A 44 -73.53 2.39 -25.85
N GLY A 45 -73.82 1.09 -26.00
CA GLY A 45 -72.92 -0.01 -25.62
C GLY A 45 -71.65 -0.05 -26.49
N LEU A 46 -71.78 0.15 -27.80
CA LEU A 46 -70.65 0.25 -28.73
C LEU A 46 -69.73 1.43 -28.39
N VAL A 47 -70.30 2.62 -28.11
CA VAL A 47 -69.52 3.82 -27.76
C VAL A 47 -68.81 3.65 -26.40
N SER A 48 -69.49 3.06 -25.41
CA SER A 48 -68.88 2.79 -24.10
C SER A 48 -67.76 1.75 -24.18
N ALA A 49 -67.96 0.69 -24.97
CA ALA A 49 -66.94 -0.34 -25.22
C ALA A 49 -65.72 0.23 -25.96
N ALA A 50 -65.92 1.13 -26.92
CA ALA A 50 -64.84 1.80 -27.64
C ALA A 50 -64.01 2.72 -26.71
N GLY A 51 -64.66 3.53 -25.87
CA GLY A 51 -63.97 4.37 -24.88
C GLY A 51 -63.20 3.55 -23.84
N PHE A 52 -63.79 2.45 -23.37
CA PHE A 52 -63.13 1.52 -22.45
C PHE A 52 -61.92 0.83 -23.11
N SER A 53 -62.02 0.44 -24.38
CA SER A 53 -60.90 -0.18 -25.12
C SER A 53 -59.72 0.78 -25.30
N ILE A 54 -59.98 2.04 -25.63
CA ILE A 54 -58.94 3.08 -25.77
C ILE A 54 -58.31 3.39 -24.40
N GLY A 55 -59.12 3.54 -23.36
CA GLY A 55 -58.66 3.77 -21.99
C GLY A 55 -57.80 2.64 -21.45
N TRP A 56 -58.21 1.39 -21.66
CA TRP A 56 -57.43 0.22 -21.24
C TRP A 56 -56.11 0.12 -22.01
N ARG A 57 -56.12 0.34 -23.33
CA ARG A 57 -54.87 0.31 -24.11
C ARG A 57 -53.85 1.35 -23.61
N HIS A 58 -54.32 2.53 -23.23
CA HIS A 58 -53.46 3.58 -22.67
C HIS A 58 -52.94 3.23 -21.26
N GLN A 59 -53.79 2.66 -20.41
CA GLN A 59 -53.40 2.18 -19.08
C GLN A 59 -52.37 1.04 -19.18
N ALA A 60 -52.60 0.07 -20.07
CA ALA A 60 -51.69 -1.05 -20.31
C ALA A 60 -50.34 -0.58 -20.87
N GLN A 61 -50.33 0.39 -21.79
CA GLN A 61 -49.09 1.00 -22.29
C GLN A 61 -48.31 1.72 -21.18
N ARG A 62 -48.97 2.49 -20.31
CA ARG A 62 -48.33 3.14 -19.17
C ARG A 62 -47.75 2.14 -18.17
N ASP A 63 -48.46 1.06 -17.87
CA ASP A 63 -47.96 0.02 -16.98
C ASP A 63 -46.72 -0.69 -17.55
N THR A 64 -46.69 -0.94 -18.87
CA THR A 64 -45.49 -1.50 -19.52
C THR A 64 -44.31 -0.54 -19.53
N ALA A 65 -44.54 0.76 -19.75
CA ALA A 65 -43.50 1.79 -19.68
C ALA A 65 -42.94 1.94 -18.26
N ALA A 66 -43.80 1.91 -17.24
CA ALA A 66 -43.38 1.97 -15.84
C ALA A 66 -42.57 0.74 -15.43
N ARG A 67 -43.00 -0.47 -15.84
CA ARG A 67 -42.28 -1.73 -15.56
C ARG A 67 -40.92 -1.78 -16.26
N THR A 68 -40.83 -1.33 -17.50
CA THR A 68 -39.56 -1.29 -18.25
C THR A 68 -38.61 -0.24 -17.67
N ALA A 69 -39.12 0.93 -17.27
CA ALA A 69 -38.33 1.93 -16.56
C ALA A 69 -37.80 1.43 -15.21
N LEU A 70 -38.63 0.72 -14.43
CA LEU A 70 -38.21 0.11 -13.16
C LEU A 70 -37.14 -0.97 -13.40
N ALA A 71 -37.34 -1.86 -14.37
CA ALA A 71 -36.35 -2.88 -14.71
C ALA A 71 -35.02 -2.26 -15.14
N ALA A 72 -35.05 -1.20 -15.95
CA ALA A 72 -33.86 -0.46 -16.36
C ALA A 72 -33.17 0.23 -15.17
N ALA A 73 -33.93 0.83 -14.25
CA ALA A 73 -33.39 1.42 -13.03
C ALA A 73 -32.71 0.36 -12.14
N THR A 74 -33.37 -0.78 -11.91
CA THR A 74 -32.79 -1.90 -11.14
C THR A 74 -31.54 -2.48 -11.79
N ALA A 75 -31.48 -2.57 -13.12
CA ALA A 75 -30.27 -3.00 -13.82
C ALA A 75 -29.12 -2.01 -13.62
N ARG A 76 -29.40 -0.69 -13.65
CA ARG A 76 -28.39 0.34 -13.38
C ARG A 76 -27.89 0.29 -11.94
N THR A 77 -28.77 0.10 -10.95
CA THR A 77 -28.35 0.01 -9.55
C THR A 77 -27.45 -1.19 -9.33
N ARG A 78 -27.80 -2.37 -9.85
CA ARG A 78 -26.95 -3.56 -9.79
C ARG A 78 -25.59 -3.33 -10.46
N GLY A 79 -25.57 -2.72 -11.65
CA GLY A 79 -24.32 -2.41 -12.34
C GLY A 79 -23.45 -1.39 -11.58
N LEU A 80 -24.04 -0.44 -10.85
CA LEU A 80 -23.30 0.48 -9.98
C LEU A 80 -22.79 -0.22 -8.72
N GLU A 81 -23.58 -1.11 -8.11
CA GLU A 81 -23.15 -1.93 -6.97
C GLU A 81 -21.95 -2.80 -7.35
N GLU A 82 -21.99 -3.48 -8.49
CA GLU A 82 -20.86 -4.26 -9.04
C GLU A 82 -19.62 -3.40 -9.30
N ARG A 83 -19.79 -2.18 -9.83
CA ARG A 83 -18.65 -1.25 -10.02
C ARG A 83 -18.06 -0.79 -8.70
N VAL A 84 -18.91 -0.51 -7.70
CA VAL A 84 -18.45 -0.10 -6.37
C VAL A 84 -17.70 -1.25 -5.67
N THR A 85 -18.16 -2.50 -5.78
CA THR A 85 -17.43 -3.65 -5.22
C THR A 85 -16.10 -3.87 -5.93
N ALA A 86 -16.06 -3.77 -7.27
CA ALA A 86 -14.82 -3.86 -8.04
C ALA A 86 -13.82 -2.74 -7.68
N LEU A 87 -14.29 -1.50 -7.53
CA LEU A 87 -13.46 -0.37 -7.12
C LEU A 87 -12.91 -0.55 -5.70
N ARG A 88 -13.74 -1.00 -4.75
CA ARG A 88 -13.28 -1.31 -3.38
C ARG A 88 -12.22 -2.41 -3.37
N ALA A 89 -12.39 -3.46 -4.16
CA ALA A 89 -11.38 -4.51 -4.31
C ALA A 89 -10.08 -3.96 -4.93
N SER A 90 -10.18 -3.07 -5.91
CA SER A 90 -9.01 -2.41 -6.50
C SER A 90 -8.26 -1.52 -5.51
N LEU A 91 -8.99 -0.75 -4.70
CA LEU A 91 -8.42 0.13 -3.68
C LEU A 91 -7.75 -0.69 -2.56
N GLY A 92 -8.35 -1.81 -2.14
CA GLY A 92 -7.73 -2.73 -1.21
C GLY A 92 -6.41 -3.32 -1.74
N ARG A 93 -6.36 -3.69 -3.02
CA ARG A 93 -5.10 -4.15 -3.66
C ARG A 93 -4.05 -3.05 -3.73
N GLN A 94 -4.42 -1.82 -4.05
CA GLN A 94 -3.51 -0.69 -4.09
C GLN A 94 -2.97 -0.34 -2.69
N GLN A 95 -3.82 -0.39 -1.67
CA GLN A 95 -3.39 -0.18 -0.28
C GLN A 95 -2.42 -1.28 0.18
N ALA A 96 -2.69 -2.55 -0.14
CA ALA A 96 -1.78 -3.66 0.18
C ALA A 96 -0.45 -3.54 -0.58
N ALA A 97 -0.46 -3.09 -1.83
CA ALA A 97 0.76 -2.83 -2.59
C ALA A 97 1.55 -1.66 -1.98
N ALA A 98 0.88 -0.58 -1.56
CA ALA A 98 1.52 0.55 -0.92
C ALA A 98 2.15 0.19 0.43
N THR A 99 1.49 -0.61 1.27
CA THR A 99 2.09 -1.09 2.53
C THR A 99 3.27 -2.03 2.30
N THR A 100 3.20 -2.86 1.26
CA THR A 100 4.34 -3.70 0.86
C THR A 100 5.50 -2.86 0.36
N ALA A 101 5.23 -1.79 -0.39
CA ALA A 101 6.26 -0.88 -0.87
C ALA A 101 6.93 -0.11 0.29
N THR A 102 6.15 0.45 1.22
CA THR A 102 6.72 1.19 2.36
C THR A 102 7.53 0.30 3.30
N THR A 103 7.10 -0.95 3.51
CA THR A 103 7.88 -1.93 4.30
C THR A 103 9.16 -2.33 3.58
N ALA A 104 9.15 -2.49 2.25
CA ALA A 104 10.34 -2.73 1.44
C ALA A 104 11.30 -1.53 1.47
N GLU A 105 10.81 -0.30 1.33
CA GLU A 105 11.60 0.93 1.44
C GLU A 105 12.29 1.01 2.81
N HIS A 106 11.55 0.79 3.90
CA HIS A 106 12.12 0.80 5.24
C HIS A 106 13.19 -0.30 5.41
N ALA A 107 12.97 -1.50 4.87
CA ALA A 107 13.95 -2.57 4.90
C ALA A 107 15.24 -2.20 4.13
N VAL A 108 15.12 -1.51 2.98
CA VAL A 108 16.27 -1.00 2.21
C VAL A 108 17.02 0.08 2.99
N VAL A 109 16.32 1.03 3.62
CA VAL A 109 16.94 2.08 4.44
C VAL A 109 17.74 1.48 5.61
N VAL A 110 17.16 0.51 6.33
CA VAL A 110 17.85 -0.17 7.43
C VAL A 110 19.08 -0.93 6.92
N ALA A 111 18.96 -1.63 5.79
CA ALA A 111 20.08 -2.35 5.20
C ALA A 111 21.20 -1.41 4.71
N ALA A 112 20.84 -0.26 4.10
CA ALA A 112 21.80 0.77 3.70
C ALA A 112 22.52 1.38 4.91
N ALA A 113 21.80 1.66 6.01
CA ALA A 113 22.40 2.16 7.24
C ALA A 113 23.40 1.15 7.85
N LYS A 114 23.08 -0.15 7.80
CA LYS A 114 23.99 -1.21 8.24
C LYS A 114 25.28 -1.24 7.41
N VAL A 115 25.16 -1.19 6.08
CA VAL A 115 26.33 -1.15 5.17
C VAL A 115 27.18 0.09 5.40
N ALA A 116 26.56 1.25 5.62
CA ALA A 116 27.29 2.49 5.93
C ALA A 116 28.07 2.39 7.26
N ALA A 117 27.47 1.81 8.29
CA ALA A 117 28.15 1.57 9.58
C ALA A 117 29.34 0.61 9.42
N GLU A 118 29.19 -0.45 8.62
CA GLU A 118 30.27 -1.40 8.36
C GLU A 118 31.39 -0.81 7.50
N ALA A 119 31.07 0.02 6.50
CA ALA A 119 32.06 0.75 5.72
C ALA A 119 32.85 1.75 6.58
N THR A 120 32.18 2.42 7.53
CA THR A 120 32.84 3.30 8.50
C THR A 120 33.78 2.52 9.41
N ALA A 121 33.34 1.36 9.93
CA ALA A 121 34.18 0.48 10.73
C ALA A 121 35.40 -0.04 9.94
N SER A 122 35.21 -0.44 8.68
CA SER A 122 36.30 -0.86 7.78
C SER A 122 37.29 0.27 7.48
N SER A 123 36.82 1.51 7.40
CA SER A 123 37.69 2.68 7.22
C SER A 123 38.52 2.96 8.48
N GLY A 124 37.90 2.80 9.66
CA GLY A 124 38.61 2.88 10.94
C GLY A 124 39.72 1.83 11.06
N THR A 125 39.46 0.58 10.70
CA THR A 125 40.48 -0.48 10.73
C THR A 125 41.58 -0.25 9.69
N ALA A 126 41.25 0.25 8.49
CA ALA A 126 42.25 0.68 7.52
C ALA A 126 43.16 1.80 8.07
N GLY A 127 42.58 2.76 8.80
CA GLY A 127 43.32 3.81 9.50
C GLY A 127 44.30 3.25 10.54
N SER A 128 43.89 2.23 11.30
CA SER A 128 44.77 1.53 12.24
C SER A 128 45.92 0.80 11.53
N VAL A 129 45.66 0.13 10.41
CA VAL A 129 46.70 -0.51 9.58
C VAL A 129 47.70 0.53 9.08
N SER A 130 47.23 1.66 8.53
CA SER A 130 48.09 2.72 8.04
C SER A 130 48.95 3.31 9.17
N SER A 131 48.36 3.53 10.35
CA SER A 131 49.07 4.06 11.52
C SER A 131 50.12 3.07 12.02
N GLY A 132 49.77 1.78 12.11
CA GLY A 132 50.69 0.70 12.49
C GLY A 132 51.86 0.56 11.51
N ALA A 133 51.61 0.64 10.20
CA ALA A 133 52.66 0.63 9.19
C ALA A 133 53.60 1.85 9.30
N GLY A 134 53.05 3.03 9.61
CA GLY A 134 53.82 4.23 9.89
C GLY A 134 54.73 4.06 11.11
N SER A 135 54.19 3.56 12.22
CA SER A 135 54.97 3.26 13.44
C SER A 135 56.09 2.24 13.18
N LEU A 136 55.78 1.16 12.45
CA LEU A 136 56.76 0.13 12.08
C LEU A 136 57.91 0.73 11.25
N THR A 137 57.58 1.57 10.25
CA THR A 137 58.57 2.26 9.41
C THR A 137 59.45 3.19 10.23
N ALA A 138 58.88 3.94 11.17
CA ALA A 138 59.63 4.83 12.06
C ALA A 138 60.52 4.06 13.04
N SER A 139 60.05 2.93 13.57
CA SER A 139 60.85 2.02 14.41
C SER A 139 62.02 1.40 13.63
N ALA A 140 61.78 0.94 12.40
CA ALA A 140 62.81 0.41 11.52
C ALA A 140 63.86 1.48 11.15
N GLY A 141 63.44 2.71 10.84
CA GLY A 141 64.34 3.83 10.55
C GLY A 141 65.23 4.21 11.73
N ARG A 142 64.70 4.17 12.96
CA ARG A 142 65.49 4.35 14.18
C ARG A 142 66.54 3.26 14.34
N ILE A 143 66.17 1.98 14.21
CA ILE A 143 67.12 0.86 14.29
C ILE A 143 68.23 1.00 13.24
N ALA A 144 67.89 1.34 12.00
CA ALA A 144 68.88 1.56 10.94
C ALA A 144 69.85 2.70 11.27
N SER A 145 69.36 3.79 11.88
CA SER A 145 70.18 4.94 12.28
C SER A 145 71.13 4.61 13.44
N GLU A 146 70.65 3.82 14.40
CA GLU A 146 71.46 3.34 15.54
C GLU A 146 72.54 2.36 15.07
N LEU A 147 72.20 1.42 14.18
CA LEU A 147 73.16 0.51 13.57
C LEU A 147 74.25 1.25 12.81
N LYS A 148 73.89 2.31 12.06
CA LYS A 148 74.85 3.16 11.36
C LYS A 148 75.76 3.92 12.34
N THR A 149 75.21 4.40 13.45
CA THR A 149 75.99 5.06 14.50
C THR A 149 76.98 4.09 15.14
N LEU A 150 76.54 2.87 15.44
CA LEU A 150 77.38 1.82 15.99
C LEU A 150 78.50 1.40 15.01
N ASP A 151 78.15 1.21 13.73
CA ASP A 151 79.12 0.90 12.66
C ASP A 151 80.17 2.02 12.51
N SER A 152 79.73 3.29 12.51
CA SER A 152 80.65 4.42 12.50
C SER A 152 81.58 4.40 13.71
N TYR A 153 81.04 4.19 14.93
CA TYR A 153 81.86 4.11 16.13
C TYR A 153 82.92 3.01 16.05
N LEU A 154 82.54 1.81 15.60
CA LEU A 154 83.44 0.66 15.49
C LEU A 154 84.53 0.84 14.42
N THR A 155 84.23 1.57 13.34
CA THR A 155 85.16 1.75 12.22
C THR A 155 86.06 2.97 12.35
N THR A 156 85.61 4.03 13.03
CA THR A 156 86.39 5.26 13.19
C THR A 156 87.17 5.34 14.50
N THR A 157 86.83 4.51 15.50
CA THR A 157 87.52 4.51 16.81
C THR A 157 88.74 3.58 16.77
N PRO A 158 89.93 4.04 17.17
CA PRO A 158 91.11 3.18 17.27
C PRO A 158 90.88 2.01 18.23
N ALA A 159 91.39 0.81 17.90
CA ALA A 159 91.09 -0.43 18.63
C ALA A 159 91.41 -0.37 20.15
N GLY A 160 92.44 0.37 20.55
CA GLY A 160 92.80 0.56 21.97
C GLY A 160 91.91 1.55 22.74
N GLN A 161 90.98 2.22 22.06
CA GLN A 161 90.04 3.20 22.62
C GLN A 161 88.57 2.76 22.50
N LEU A 162 88.32 1.54 21.99
CA LEU A 162 86.98 0.97 21.99
C LEU A 162 86.53 0.74 23.43
N ASP A 163 85.35 1.23 23.76
CA ASP A 163 84.71 1.01 25.05
C ASP A 163 83.74 -0.18 24.98
N PRO A 164 84.08 -1.33 25.61
CA PRO A 164 83.20 -2.50 25.64
C PRO A 164 81.87 -2.21 26.35
N GLY A 165 81.85 -1.28 27.31
CA GLY A 165 80.65 -0.85 28.02
C GLY A 165 79.67 -0.15 27.10
N TYR A 166 80.16 0.82 26.30
CA TYR A 166 79.36 1.46 25.26
C TYR A 166 78.78 0.46 24.26
N ILE A 167 79.59 -0.45 23.70
CA ILE A 167 79.13 -1.46 22.73
C ILE A 167 78.05 -2.36 23.35
N SER A 168 78.25 -2.82 24.60
CA SER A 168 77.27 -3.63 25.32
C SER A 168 75.95 -2.88 25.53
N SER A 169 76.01 -1.61 25.94
CA SER A 169 74.82 -0.77 26.11
C SER A 169 74.07 -0.54 24.79
N GLN A 170 74.78 -0.31 23.69
CA GLN A 170 74.17 -0.15 22.37
C GLN A 170 73.55 -1.44 21.86
N ALA A 171 74.19 -2.58 22.09
CA ALA A 171 73.62 -3.89 21.77
C ALA A 171 72.34 -4.17 22.58
N ALA A 172 72.33 -3.86 23.88
CA ALA A 172 71.15 -4.00 24.72
C ALA A 172 70.01 -3.07 24.27
N TYR A 173 70.33 -1.82 23.91
CA TYR A 173 69.37 -0.87 23.38
C TYR A 173 68.76 -1.34 22.04
N LEU A 174 69.60 -1.79 21.10
CA LEU A 174 69.15 -2.34 19.83
C LEU A 174 68.26 -3.57 20.02
N ALA A 175 68.61 -4.46 20.95
CA ALA A 175 67.77 -5.61 21.29
C ALA A 175 66.38 -5.16 21.79
N GLN A 176 66.33 -4.14 22.65
CA GLN A 176 65.06 -3.58 23.12
C GLN A 176 64.25 -2.95 21.98
N GLN A 177 64.89 -2.24 21.05
CA GLN A 177 64.21 -1.67 19.89
C GLN A 177 63.71 -2.75 18.92
N LEU A 178 64.44 -3.85 18.75
CA LEU A 178 64.02 -4.97 17.93
C LEU A 178 62.79 -5.67 18.53
N THR A 179 62.75 -5.85 19.86
CA THR A 179 61.56 -6.37 20.56
C THR A 179 60.36 -5.46 20.35
N ARG A 180 60.53 -4.14 20.44
CA ARG A 180 59.45 -3.18 20.14
C ARG A 180 58.99 -3.27 18.68
N LEU A 181 59.91 -3.38 17.74
CA LEU A 181 59.59 -3.56 16.32
C LEU A 181 58.76 -4.84 16.08
N GLN A 182 59.11 -5.94 16.77
CA GLN A 182 58.35 -7.18 16.71
C GLN A 182 56.94 -7.03 17.28
N THR A 183 56.79 -6.31 18.40
CA THR A 183 55.47 -5.99 18.96
C THR A 183 54.65 -5.11 18.01
N ASP A 184 55.25 -4.07 17.43
CA ASP A 184 54.61 -3.20 16.45
C ASP A 184 54.14 -4.00 15.21
N ALA A 185 54.98 -4.92 14.73
CA ALA A 185 54.64 -5.81 13.61
C ALA A 185 53.49 -6.77 13.96
N GLY A 186 53.46 -7.32 15.17
CA GLY A 186 52.36 -8.15 15.67
C GLY A 186 51.04 -7.39 15.69
N ASN A 187 51.04 -6.19 16.30
CA ASN A 187 49.87 -5.31 16.36
C ASN A 187 49.36 -4.91 14.96
N LEU A 188 50.28 -4.69 14.01
CA LEU A 188 49.93 -4.43 12.61
C LEU A 188 49.27 -5.66 11.98
N GLY A 189 49.80 -6.87 12.21
CA GLY A 189 49.20 -8.13 11.75
C GLY A 189 47.77 -8.33 12.25
N ASP A 190 47.52 -8.04 13.53
CA ASP A 190 46.18 -8.09 14.12
C ASP A 190 45.23 -7.07 13.46
N SER A 191 45.74 -5.86 13.20
CA SER A 191 44.98 -4.80 12.52
C SER A 191 44.61 -5.19 11.09
N VAL A 192 45.54 -5.82 10.35
CA VAL A 192 45.30 -6.32 8.98
C VAL A 192 44.26 -7.42 8.99
N THR A 193 44.37 -8.39 9.92
CA THR A 193 43.40 -9.48 10.07
C THR A 193 41.99 -8.95 10.37
N SER A 194 41.89 -7.95 11.25
CA SER A 194 40.63 -7.27 11.58
C SER A 194 40.05 -6.53 10.37
N PHE A 195 40.89 -5.82 9.61
CA PHE A 195 40.49 -5.14 8.38
C PHE A 195 39.95 -6.14 7.33
N GLU A 196 40.64 -7.24 7.08
CA GLU A 196 40.16 -8.28 6.15
C GLU A 196 38.82 -8.88 6.58
N ALA A 197 38.62 -9.09 7.89
CA ALA A 197 37.35 -9.57 8.42
C ALA A 197 36.23 -8.55 8.20
N ALA A 198 36.49 -7.26 8.42
CA ALA A 198 35.55 -6.17 8.16
C ALA A 198 35.17 -6.08 6.68
N VAL A 199 36.15 -6.15 5.78
CA VAL A 199 35.91 -6.14 4.31
C VAL A 199 35.09 -7.35 3.86
N ARG A 200 35.41 -8.55 4.37
CA ARG A 200 34.63 -9.76 4.06
C ARG A 200 33.19 -9.67 4.54
N LYS A 201 32.97 -9.07 5.72
CA LYS A 201 31.62 -8.83 6.26
C LYS A 201 30.85 -7.85 5.38
N LEU A 202 31.45 -6.70 5.08
CA LEU A 202 30.87 -5.67 4.20
C LEU A 202 30.50 -6.24 2.83
N SER A 203 31.38 -7.05 2.23
CA SER A 203 31.13 -7.70 0.94
C SER A 203 29.94 -8.67 0.98
N ARG A 204 29.81 -9.48 2.04
CA ARG A 204 28.67 -10.39 2.22
C ARG A 204 27.36 -9.62 2.37
N ASP A 205 27.37 -8.57 3.18
CA ASP A 205 26.16 -7.80 3.48
C ASP A 205 25.72 -6.97 2.26
N ALA A 206 26.66 -6.37 1.53
CA ALA A 206 26.39 -5.73 0.24
C ALA A 206 25.91 -6.73 -0.84
N GLY A 207 26.48 -7.94 -0.87
CA GLY A 207 26.03 -9.01 -1.77
C GLY A 207 24.60 -9.49 -1.46
N GLY A 208 24.21 -9.51 -0.18
CA GLY A 208 22.85 -9.82 0.26
C GLY A 208 21.82 -8.76 -0.16
N LEU A 209 22.23 -7.49 -0.21
CA LEU A 209 21.40 -6.39 -0.73
C LEU A 209 21.13 -6.50 -2.24
N LYS A 210 22.11 -6.92 -3.04
CA LYS A 210 21.96 -7.05 -4.51
C LYS A 210 21.04 -8.19 -4.94
N ARG A 211 20.82 -9.20 -4.09
CA ARG A 211 20.01 -10.39 -4.38
C ARG A 211 18.55 -10.26 -3.93
N ARG A 212 18.19 -9.21 -3.21
CA ARG A 212 16.81 -8.89 -2.81
C ARG A 212 16.19 -7.97 -3.85
#